data_AF-A0A3N5YGX4-F1
#
_entry.id   AF-A0A3N5YGX4-F1
#
_cell.length_a   1.000
_cell.length_b   1.000
_cell.length_c   1.000
_cell.angle_alpha   90.00
_cell.angle_beta   90.00
_cell.angle_gamma   90.00
#
_symmetry.space_group_name_H-M   'P 1'
#
loop_
_entity.id
_entity.type
_entity.pdbx_description
1 polymer ?
#
loop_
_entity_poly.entity_id
_entity_poly.type
_entity_poly.pdbx_seq_one_letter_code
_entity_poly.pdbx_strand_id
1 'polypeptide(L)' 'MAFSLALAGKGGTGKTTLAGLLVKYLLKHGKTPVLAVDADSNSNFNEVLGVTIADTLGNARESMKKGNV' A
#
# COMPACT_ATOMS: atom_id res chain seq x y z
N MET A 1 9.61 13.77 12.27
CA MET A 1 9.73 12.33 12.63
C MET A 1 8.55 11.62 11.98
N ALA A 2 8.79 10.53 11.25
CA ALA A 2 7.71 9.78 10.60
C ALA A 2 6.97 8.92 11.63
N PHE A 3 5.65 8.82 11.51
CA PHE A 3 4.83 7.94 12.34
C PHE A 3 4.48 6.68 11.54
N SER A 4 4.99 5.53 11.99
CA SER A 4 4.82 4.25 11.29
C SER A 4 3.70 3.42 11.91
N LEU A 5 2.77 2.95 11.08
CA LEU A 5 1.64 2.11 11.47
C LEU A 5 1.68 0.80 10.71
N ALA A 6 1.61 -0.33 11.44
CA ALA A 6 1.53 -1.67 10.86
C ALA A 6 0.21 -2.33 11.29
N LEU A 7 -0.55 -2.87 10.33
CA LEU A 7 -1.83 -3.53 10.57
C LEU A 7 -1.65 -5.06 10.46
N ALA A 8 -1.79 -5.75 11.58
CA ALA A 8 -1.66 -7.21 11.68
C ALA A 8 -2.96 -7.86 12.23
N GLY A 9 -3.15 -9.15 11.95
CA GLY A 9 -4.35 -9.90 12.35
C GLY A 9 -4.67 -11.06 11.40
N LYS A 10 -5.63 -11.92 11.79
CA LYS A 10 -6.03 -13.11 11.02
C LYS A 10 -6.49 -12.77 9.60
N GLY A 11 -6.38 -13.71 8.67
CA GLY A 11 -6.93 -13.57 7.32
C GLY A 11 -8.43 -13.27 7.36
N GLY A 12 -8.90 -12.33 6.53
CA GLY A 12 -10.32 -11.97 6.43
C GLY A 12 -10.86 -11.01 7.51
N THR A 13 -10.05 -10.51 8.45
CA THR A 13 -10.52 -9.58 9.50
C THR A 13 -10.67 -8.12 9.05
N GLY A 14 -10.56 -7.82 7.75
CA GLY A 14 -10.75 -6.47 7.21
C GLY A 14 -9.55 -5.52 7.32
N LYS A 15 -8.32 -6.04 7.48
CA LYS A 15 -7.10 -5.22 7.61
C LYS A 15 -6.91 -4.24 6.44
N THR A 16 -7.04 -4.73 5.20
CA THR A 16 -6.88 -3.91 3.98
C THR A 16 -7.96 -2.84 3.89
N THR A 17 -9.20 -3.16 4.28
CA THR A 17 -10.30 -2.19 4.35
C THR A 17 -10.00 -1.09 5.36
N LEU A 18 -9.54 -1.45 6.56
CA LEU A 18 -9.17 -0.49 7.60
C LEU A 18 -7.98 0.38 7.15
N ALA A 19 -6.98 -0.22 6.48
CA ALA A 19 -5.85 0.51 5.91
C ALA A 19 -6.33 1.60 4.93
N GLY A 20 -7.27 1.27 4.04
CA GLY A 20 -7.80 2.23 3.07
C GLY A 20 -8.59 3.36 3.71
N LEU A 21 -9.43 3.03 4.69
CA LEU A 21 -10.15 4.03 5.48
C LEU A 21 -9.20 4.95 6.25
N LEU A 22 -8.14 4.41 6.83
CA LEU A 22 -7.12 5.18 7.54
C LEU A 22 -6.39 6.15 6.61
N VAL A 23 -5.93 5.69 5.44
CA VAL A 23 -5.29 6.56 4.45
C VAL A 23 -6.25 7.67 4.03
N LYS A 24 -7.50 7.33 3.70
CA LYS A 24 -8.53 8.33 3.34
C LYS A 24 -8.77 9.35 4.46
N TYR A 25 -8.81 8.90 5.71
CA TYR A 25 -8.96 9.77 6.88
C TYR A 25 -7.77 10.74 7.01
N LEU A 26 -6.53 10.22 6.95
CA LEU A 26 -5.32 11.04 7.06
C LEU A 26 -5.27 12.13 5.99
N LEU A 27 -5.54 11.76 4.73
CA LEU A 27 -5.59 12.71 3.62
C LEU A 27 -6.68 13.77 3.82
N LYS A 28 -7.90 13.37 4.23
CA LYS A 28 -9.01 14.29 4.50
C LYS A 28 -8.68 15.33 5.58
N HIS A 29 -7.81 14.98 6.53
CA HIS A 29 -7.38 15.85 7.63
C HIS A 29 -6.05 16.56 7.37
N GLY A 30 -5.57 16.60 6.12
CA GLY A 30 -4.33 17.31 5.76
C GLY A 30 -3.06 16.69 6.36
N LYS A 31 -3.12 15.41 6.78
CA LYS A 31 -1.98 14.70 7.34
C LYS A 31 -1.14 14.10 6.21
N THR A 32 -0.41 14.95 5.52
CA THR A 32 0.45 14.59 4.38
C THR A 32 1.93 14.87 4.72
N PRO A 33 2.89 14.18 4.07
CA PRO A 33 2.71 13.08 3.11
C PRO A 33 2.34 11.74 3.77
N VAL A 34 1.60 10.89 3.05
CA VAL A 34 1.27 9.51 3.47
C VAL A 34 1.96 8.52 2.52
N LEU A 35 2.76 7.61 3.08
CA LEU A 35 3.29 6.46 2.36
C LEU A 35 2.51 5.22 2.79
N ALA A 36 1.76 4.65 1.85
CA ALA A 36 0.97 3.44 2.08
C ALA A 36 1.64 2.27 1.36
N VAL A 37 1.91 1.18 2.09
CA VAL A 37 2.61 -0.01 1.59
C VAL A 37 1.68 -1.21 1.74
N ASP A 38 1.38 -1.90 0.63
CA ASP A 38 0.72 -3.20 0.67
C ASP A 38 1.78 -4.29 0.90
N ALA A 39 1.64 -5.03 1.99
CA ALA A 39 2.52 -6.16 2.31
C ALA A 39 1.83 -7.51 2.03
N ASP A 40 0.61 -7.51 1.47
CA ASP A 40 -0.10 -8.71 1.06
C ASP A 40 0.31 -9.11 -0.37
N SER A 41 0.52 -10.41 -0.60
CA SER A 41 0.82 -10.94 -1.94
C SER A 41 -0.40 -10.91 -2.85
N ASN A 42 -1.60 -10.94 -2.29
CA ASN A 42 -2.83 -10.65 -3.02
C ASN A 42 -3.05 -9.14 -2.94
N SER A 43 -2.53 -8.40 -3.93
CA SER A 43 -2.55 -6.94 -3.95
C SER A 43 -3.95 -6.42 -4.25
N ASN A 44 -4.74 -6.20 -3.20
CA ASN A 44 -6.09 -5.65 -3.30
C ASN A 44 -6.14 -4.18 -2.83
N PHE A 45 -5.04 -3.68 -2.25
CA PHE A 45 -5.06 -2.40 -1.55
C PHE A 45 -5.22 -1.21 -2.50
N ASN A 46 -4.67 -1.31 -3.71
CA ASN A 46 -4.87 -0.33 -4.78
C ASN A 46 -6.35 -0.19 -5.17
N GLU A 47 -7.10 -1.29 -5.22
CA GLU A 47 -8.53 -1.28 -5.53
C GLU A 47 -9.31 -0.55 -4.42
N VAL A 48 -8.98 -0.82 -3.15
CA VAL A 48 -9.57 -0.13 -2.00
C VAL A 48 -9.30 1.38 -2.04
N LEU A 49 -8.10 1.78 -2.50
CA LEU A 49 -7.74 3.19 -2.67
C LEU A 49 -8.29 3.82 -3.95
N GLY A 50 -8.83 3.02 -4.89
CA GLY A 50 -9.30 3.50 -6.18
C GLY A 50 -8.16 3.98 -7.10
N VAL A 51 -6.98 3.39 -6.99
CA VAL A 51 -5.79 3.77 -7.77
C VAL A 51 -5.39 2.67 -8.75
N THR A 52 -5.01 3.07 -9.96
CA THR A 52 -4.43 2.16 -10.96
C THR A 52 -2.96 1.95 -10.64
N ILE A 53 -2.53 0.69 -10.55
CA ILE A 53 -1.11 0.35 -10.37
C ILE A 53 -0.43 0.46 -11.74
N ALA A 54 0.60 1.29 -11.84
CA ALA A 54 1.44 1.38 -13.04
C ALA A 54 2.54 0.32 -13.04
N ASP A 55 3.08 -0.02 -11.87
CA ASP A 55 4.15 -1.00 -11.73
C ASP A 55 4.17 -1.65 -10.34
N THR A 56 4.85 -2.79 -10.21
CA THR A 56 5.00 -3.51 -8.95
C THR A 56 6.46 -3.64 -8.54
N LEU A 57 6.71 -3.84 -7.24
CA LEU A 57 8.03 -4.19 -6.72
C LEU A 57 8.61 -5.45 -7.37
N GLY A 58 7.75 -6.40 -7.75
CA GLY A 58 8.15 -7.62 -8.48
C GLY A 58 8.74 -7.31 -9.85
N ASN A 59 8.08 -6.45 -10.62
CA ASN A 59 8.57 -6.02 -11.93
C ASN A 59 9.87 -5.22 -11.82
N ALA A 60 9.95 -4.29 -10.86
CA ALA A 60 11.18 -3.53 -10.62
C ALA A 60 12.38 -4.44 -10.33
N ARG A 61 12.17 -5.48 -9.49
CA ARG A 61 13.18 -6.51 -9.22
C ARG A 61 13.61 -7.25 -10.50
N GLU A 62 12.67 -7.63 -11.37
CA GLU A 62 12.98 -8.32 -12.62
C GLU A 62 13.76 -7.43 -13.61
N SER A 63 13.41 -6.15 -13.72
CA SER A 63 14.15 -5.18 -14.54
C SER A 63 15.59 -5.01 -14.06
N MET A 64 15.82 -4.94 -12.75
CA MET A 64 17.16 -4.91 -12.15
C MET A 64 17.97 -6.16 -12.50
N LYS A 65 17.35 -7.34 -12.42
CA LYS A 65 18.03 -8.62 -12.74
C LYS A 65 18.44 -8.70 -14.22
N LYS A 66 17.66 -8.09 -15.11
CA LYS A 66 17.94 -8.07 -16.56
C LYS A 66 18.93 -6.97 -16.97
N GLY A 67 19.34 -6.09 -16.05
CA GLY A 67 20.22 -4.95 -16.34
C GLY A 67 19.54 -3.79 -17.07
N ASN A 68 18.20 -3.76 -17.08
CA ASN A 68 17.40 -2.71 -17.73
C ASN A 68 17.05 -1.59 -16.74
N VAL A 69 18.05 -1.07 -16.04
CA VAL A 69 17.89 0.02 -15.04
C VAL A 69 18.73 1.23 -15.39
#